data_AF-A0A9E0GAL8-F1
#
_entry.id   AF-A0A9E0GAL8-F1
#
_cell.length_a   1.000
_cell.length_b   1.000
_cell.length_c   1.000
_cell.angle_alpha   90.00
_cell.angle_beta   90.00
_cell.angle_gamma   90.00
#
_symmetry.space_group_name_H-M   'P 1'
#
loop_
_entity.id
_entity.type
_entity.pdbx_description
1 polymer ?
#
loop_
_entity_poly.entity_id
_entity_poly.type
_entity_poly.pdbx_seq_one_letter_code
_entity_poly.pdbx_strand_id
1 'polypeptide(L)' 'MTKVVGVRFRQVGKIYFFAPGKYSVETGQHVIVETARGVEYGQVVLGEREVEDTAVIQPLKAIIRVAT' A
#
# COMPACT_ATOMS: atom_id res chain seq x y z
N MET A 1 7.43 15.27 0.25
CA MET A 1 7.88 13.94 -0.21
C MET A 1 7.32 12.89 0.73
N THR A 2 6.46 12.01 0.21
CA THR A 2 5.75 11.00 0.97
C THR A 2 6.18 9.61 0.51
N LYS A 3 6.43 8.70 1.45
CA LYS A 3 6.68 7.30 1.13
C LYS A 3 5.37 6.58 0.87
N VAL A 4 5.30 5.87 -0.26
CA VAL A 4 4.15 5.08 -0.66
C VAL A 4 4.55 3.68 -1.08
N VAL A 5 3.62 2.74 -0.93
CA VAL A 5 3.70 1.35 -1.35
C VAL A 5 2.51 1.08 -2.25
N GLY A 6 2.73 0.46 -3.41
CA GLY A 6 1.65 0.06 -4.30
C GLY A 6 1.17 -1.35 -3.98
N VAL A 7 -0.09 -1.45 -3.58
CA VAL A 7 -0.77 -2.70 -3.23
C VAL A 7 -1.86 -2.99 -4.25
N ARG A 8 -1.96 -4.26 -4.63
CA ARG A 8 -2.98 -4.77 -5.54
C ARG A 8 -3.76 -5.89 -4.86
N PHE A 9 -5.08 -5.77 -4.84
CA PHE A 9 -5.99 -6.72 -4.19
C PHE A 9 -6.44 -7.87 -5.10
N ARG A 10 -6.45 -7.66 -6.42
CA ARG A 10 -6.91 -8.64 -7.42
C ARG A 10 -5.89 -8.78 -8.53
N GLN A 11 -5.80 -9.96 -9.14
CA GLN A 11 -4.83 -10.28 -10.18
C GLN A 11 -4.88 -9.30 -11.37
N VAL A 12 -6.08 -8.79 -11.69
CA VAL A 12 -6.31 -7.70 -12.63
C VAL A 12 -7.00 -6.56 -11.89
N GLY A 13 -6.48 -5.34 -11.99
CA GLY A 13 -7.09 -4.19 -11.32
C GLY A 13 -6.15 -2.99 -11.17
N LYS A 14 -6.67 -1.95 -10.53
CA LYS A 14 -5.91 -0.75 -10.20
C LYS A 14 -4.94 -1.04 -9.05
N ILE A 15 -3.77 -0.42 -9.11
CA ILE A 15 -2.83 -0.37 -8.00
C ILE A 15 -3.26 0.78 -7.08
N TYR A 16 -3.38 0.47 -5.80
CA TYR A 16 -3.71 1.44 -4.78
C TYR A 16 -2.45 1.75 -3.98
N PHE A 17 -2.26 3.01 -3.64
CA PHE A 17 -1.10 3.44 -2.87
C PHE A 17 -1.46 3.54 -1.39
N PHE A 18 -0.57 3.04 -0.54
CA PHE A 18 -0.68 3.05 0.91
C PHE A 18 0.59 3.59 1.55
N ALA A 19 0.48 4.11 2.77
CA ALA A 19 1.64 4.49 3.56
C ALA A 19 2.29 3.24 4.19
N PRO A 20 3.60 3.02 4.03
CA PRO A 20 4.31 1.90 4.67
C PRO A 20 4.30 2.01 6.21
N GLY A 21 4.21 3.23 6.74
CA GLY A 21 4.22 3.48 8.18
C GLY A 21 5.54 3.01 8.80
N LYS A 22 5.46 1.98 9.64
CA LYS A 22 6.63 1.38 10.33
C LYS A 22 7.10 0.08 9.69
N TYR A 23 6.37 -0.42 8.70
CA TYR A 23 6.66 -1.70 8.07
C TYR A 23 7.54 -1.47 6.86
N SER A 24 8.63 -2.22 6.78
CA SER A 24 9.36 -2.31 5.54
C SER A 24 8.82 -3.45 4.70
N VAL A 25 8.32 -3.10 3.51
CA VAL A 25 7.61 -4.02 2.64
C VAL A 25 8.24 -4.05 1.26
N GLU A 26 8.44 -5.27 0.77
CA GLU A 26 9.08 -5.54 -0.51
C GLU A 26 8.07 -6.02 -1.55
N THR A 27 8.41 -5.81 -2.82
CA THR A 27 7.61 -6.33 -3.94
C THR A 27 7.47 -7.85 -3.84
N GLY A 28 6.24 -8.34 -3.99
CA GLY A 28 5.89 -9.76 -3.87
C GLY A 28 5.38 -10.18 -2.50
N GLN A 29 5.60 -9.37 -1.45
CA GLN A 29 5.04 -9.64 -0.12
C GLN A 29 3.52 -9.42 -0.08
N HIS A 30 2.88 -10.06 0.88
CA HIS A 30 1.47 -9.88 1.15
C HIS A 30 1.28 -8.98 2.37
N VAL A 31 0.28 -8.12 2.32
CA VAL A 31 0.01 -7.13 3.35
C VAL A 31 -1.48 -7.07 3.64
N ILE A 32 -1.78 -6.71 4.88
CA ILE A 32 -3.11 -6.38 5.34
C ILE A 32 -3.20 -4.86 5.47
N VAL A 33 -4.17 -4.25 4.80
CA VAL A 33 -4.35 -2.79 4.77
C VAL A 33 -5.78 -2.41 5.17
N GLU A 34 -5.95 -1.20 5.68
CA GLU A 34 -7.27 -0.66 5.98
C GLU A 34 -7.82 0.13 4.78
N THR A 35 -8.93 -0.32 4.20
CA THR A 35 -9.69 0.41 3.18
C THR A 35 -10.92 1.05 3.79
N ALA A 36 -11.63 1.89 3.03
CA ALA A 36 -12.88 2.52 3.49
C ALA A 36 -13.98 1.50 3.86
N ARG A 37 -13.86 0.25 3.41
CA ARG A 37 -14.84 -0.83 3.67
C ARG A 37 -14.39 -1.79 4.77
N GLY A 38 -13.19 -1.62 5.32
CA GLY A 38 -12.64 -2.48 6.36
C GLY A 38 -11.24 -2.98 6.01
N VAL A 39 -10.88 -4.12 6.56
CA VAL A 39 -9.55 -4.71 6.40
C VAL A 39 -9.50 -5.56 5.14
N GLU A 40 -8.52 -5.33 4.28
CA GLU A 40 -8.32 -6.09 3.04
C GLU A 40 -6.92 -6.70 2.92
N TYR A 41 -6.87 -7.86 2.27
CA TYR A 41 -5.63 -8.56 1.92
C TYR A 41 -5.18 -8.18 0.51
N GLY A 42 -3.94 -7.72 0.39
CA GLY A 42 -3.36 -7.35 -0.89
C GLY A 42 -1.92 -7.83 -1.06
N GLN A 43 -1.45 -7.81 -2.30
CA GLN A 43 -0.07 -8.08 -2.64
C GLN A 43 0.65 -6.78 -2.98
N VAL A 44 1.86 -6.62 -2.46
CA VAL A 44 2.75 -5.51 -2.81
C VAL A 44 3.28 -5.74 -4.22
N VAL A 45 2.92 -4.84 -5.13
CA VAL A 45 3.38 -4.86 -6.53
C VAL A 45 4.40 -3.76 -6.82
N LEU A 46 4.43 -2.73 -5.97
CA LEU A 46 5.45 -1.69 -5.94
C LEU A 46 5.90 -1.55 -4.48
N GLY A 47 7.17 -1.81 -4.23
CA GLY A 47 7.79 -1.55 -2.92
C GLY A 47 7.78 -0.07 -2.52
N GLU A 48 8.45 0.23 -1.42
CA GLU A 48 8.57 1.61 -0.92
C GLU A 48 9.21 2.54 -1.96
N ARG A 49 8.49 3.61 -2.31
CA ARG A 49 9.02 4.70 -3.13
C ARG A 49 8.63 6.05 -2.55
N GLU A 50 9.48 7.05 -2.77
CA GLU A 50 9.16 8.44 -2.45
C GLU A 50 8.48 9.10 -3.63
N VAL A 51 7.38 9.80 -3.35
CA VAL A 51 6.62 10.57 -4.34
C VAL A 51 6.37 11.97 -3.81
N GLU A 52 6.20 12.91 -4.72
CA GLU A 52 5.74 14.25 -4.38
C GLU A 52 4.36 14.20 -3.73
N ASP A 53 4.15 15.03 -2.70
CA ASP A 53 2.92 15.00 -1.91
C ASP A 53 1.69 15.40 -2.76
N THR A 54 1.93 16.20 -3.80
CA THR A 54 0.91 16.61 -4.79
C THR A 54 0.48 15.48 -5.71
N ALA A 55 1.29 14.42 -5.85
CA ALA A 55 0.97 13.24 -6.66
C ALA A 55 0.19 12.18 -5.87
N VAL A 56 0.00 12.36 -4.56
CA VAL A 56 -0.70 11.42 -3.69
C VAL A 56 -2.17 11.83 -3.53
N ILE A 57 -3.07 10.93 -3.94
CA ILE A 57 -4.51 11.12 -3.72
C ILE A 57 -4.81 10.78 -2.25
N GLN A 58 -5.24 11.79 -1.48
CA GLN A 58 -5.64 11.63 -0.07
C GLN A 58 -7.12 11.19 0.07
N PRO A 59 -7.48 10.47 1.15
CA PRO A 59 -6.64 10.06 2.27
C PRO A 59 -5.79 8.83 1.95
N LEU A 60 -4.47 8.93 2.18
CA LEU A 60 -3.56 7.80 2.10
C LEU A 60 -3.75 6.92 3.34
N LYS A 61 -4.26 5.71 3.15
CA LYS A 61 -4.42 4.73 4.24
C LYS A 61 -3.09 4.04 4.54
N ALA A 62 -2.93 3.59 5.78
CA ALA A 62 -1.71 2.92 6.22
C ALA A 62 -1.83 1.39 6.14
N ILE A 63 -0.69 0.73 5.98
CA ILE A 63 -0.57 -0.72 6.14
C ILE A 63 -0.79 -1.08 7.61
N ILE A 64 -1.64 -2.07 7.88
CA ILE A 64 -1.89 -2.56 9.24
C ILE A 64 -0.77 -3.50 9.67
N ARG A 65 -0.40 -4.45 8.79
CA ARG A 65 0.69 -5.42 9.00
C ARG A 65 1.08 -6.15 7.72
N VAL A 66 2.23 -6.80 7.75
CA VAL A 66 2.65 -7.77 6.73
C VAL A 66 1.94 -9.11 6.99
N ALA A 67 1.35 -9.69 5.95
CA ALA A 67 0.80 -11.04 5.96
C ALA A 67 1.94 -12.01 5.60
N THR A 68 2.75 -12.33 6.60
CA THR A 68 3.71 -13.44 6.57
C THR A 68 3.05 -14.68 7.16
#